data_AF-A0AAV6YLC4-F1
#
_entry.id   AF-A0AAV6YLC4-F1
#
_cell.length_a   1.000
_cell.length_b   1.000
_cell.length_c   1.000
_cell.angle_alpha   90.00
_cell.angle_beta   90.00
_cell.angle_gamma   90.00
#
_symmetry.space_group_name_H-M   'P 1'
#
loop_
_entity.id
_entity.type
_entity.pdbx_description
1 polymer ?
#
loop_
_entity_poly.entity_id
_entity_poly.type
_entity_poly.pdbx_seq_one_letter_code
_entity_poly.pdbx_strand_id
1 'polypeptide(L)'
;CSAENGQCRCRNNMVGRQCNLVKSGYYRIDLDHYTYEAEAALLRQGCSVSERELPVGRPATWTGPGFALVPEGGVLEFQISNIPYSMEYEAVIRYEPKVIYSYEGSLYSLDHQGSATPHPL
;
A
#
# COMPACT_ATOMS: atom_id res chain seq x y z
N CYS A 1 -14.52 12.27 -31.74
CA CYS A 1 -15.82 12.55 -31.06
C CYS A 1 -16.86 12.83 -32.14
N SER A 2 -18.16 12.76 -31.84
CA SER A 2 -19.21 13.05 -32.84
C SER A 2 -19.03 14.47 -33.40
N ALA A 3 -19.07 14.60 -34.72
CA ALA A 3 -18.93 15.90 -35.39
C ALA A 3 -20.12 16.82 -35.12
N GLU A 4 -21.31 16.26 -34.86
CA GLU A 4 -22.57 17.00 -34.73
C GLU A 4 -22.70 17.69 -33.36
N ASN A 5 -22.38 16.97 -32.27
CA ASN A 5 -22.58 17.47 -30.89
C ASN A 5 -21.28 17.50 -30.07
N GLY A 6 -20.17 17.00 -30.61
CA GLY A 6 -18.89 16.92 -29.91
C GLY A 6 -18.83 15.84 -28.81
N GLN A 7 -19.82 14.95 -28.70
CA GLN A 7 -19.82 13.88 -27.71
C GLN A 7 -18.77 12.81 -28.05
N CYS A 8 -17.87 12.53 -27.11
CA CYS A 8 -16.88 11.47 -27.26
C CYS A 8 -17.45 10.10 -26.85
N ARG A 9 -16.93 9.01 -27.43
CA ARG A 9 -17.28 7.64 -27.04
C ARG A 9 -16.51 7.28 -25.76
N CYS A 10 -17.19 7.29 -24.63
CA CYS A 10 -16.55 7.08 -23.34
C CYS A 10 -16.25 5.60 -23.08
N ARG A 11 -15.19 5.36 -22.30
CA ARG A 11 -14.96 4.05 -21.67
C ARG A 11 -16.05 3.79 -20.63
N ASN A 12 -16.19 2.53 -20.21
CA ASN A 12 -17.11 2.17 -19.14
C ASN A 12 -16.89 3.07 -17.92
N ASN A 13 -17.99 3.55 -17.34
CA ASN A 13 -18.02 4.37 -16.13
C ASN A 13 -17.34 5.75 -16.22
N MET A 14 -17.02 6.19 -17.43
CA MET A 14 -16.62 7.58 -17.71
C MET A 14 -17.77 8.32 -18.41
N VAL A 15 -17.99 9.58 -18.03
CA VAL A 15 -19.09 10.41 -18.51
C VAL A 15 -18.62 11.84 -18.83
N GLY A 16 -19.55 12.66 -19.31
CA GLY A 16 -19.30 14.01 -19.79
C GLY A 16 -19.01 14.06 -21.28
N ARG A 17 -19.09 15.26 -21.87
CA ARG A 17 -18.88 15.47 -23.31
C ARG A 17 -17.53 14.96 -23.78
N GLN A 18 -16.51 15.12 -22.94
CA GLN A 18 -15.12 14.73 -23.19
C GLN A 18 -14.68 13.47 -22.43
N CYS A 19 -15.60 12.75 -21.78
CA CYS A 19 -15.28 11.53 -21.02
C CYS A 19 -14.24 11.70 -19.90
N ASN A 20 -14.17 12.89 -19.31
CA ASN A 20 -13.22 13.28 -18.28
C ASN A 20 -13.80 13.27 -16.86
N LEU A 21 -15.08 12.95 -16.72
CA LEU A 21 -15.77 12.83 -15.43
C LEU A 21 -16.03 11.37 -15.12
N VAL A 22 -15.93 10.99 -13.84
CA VAL A 22 -16.28 9.65 -13.40
C VAL A 22 -17.79 9.58 -13.19
N LYS A 23 -18.42 8.50 -13.64
CA LYS A 23 -19.85 8.27 -13.41
C LYS A 23 -20.12 8.18 -11.90
N SER A 24 -21.20 8.79 -11.42
CA SER A 24 -21.61 8.67 -10.02
C SER A 24 -21.73 7.20 -9.60
N GLY A 25 -21.23 6.87 -8.40
CA GLY A 25 -21.10 5.49 -7.90
C GLY A 25 -19.83 4.76 -8.32
N TYR A 26 -18.96 5.39 -9.12
CA TYR A 26 -17.65 4.87 -9.52
C TYR A 26 -16.54 5.82 -9.08
N TYR A 27 -15.31 5.31 -9.03
CA TYR A 27 -14.11 6.06 -8.69
C TYR A 27 -12.98 5.72 -9.66
N ARG A 28 -11.96 6.58 -9.70
CA ARG A 28 -10.67 6.22 -10.29
C ARG A 28 -9.81 5.64 -9.19
N ILE A 29 -9.22 4.49 -9.46
CA ILE A 29 -8.25 3.88 -8.55
C ILE A 29 -7.00 4.75 -8.47
N ASP A 30 -6.41 4.83 -7.28
CA ASP A 30 -5.08 5.38 -7.08
C ASP A 30 -4.01 4.38 -7.56
N LEU A 31 -2.75 4.84 -7.66
CA LEU A 31 -1.65 4.00 -8.14
C LEU A 31 -1.33 2.83 -7.18
N ASP A 32 -1.65 2.97 -5.90
CA ASP A 32 -1.44 1.96 -4.86
C ASP A 32 -2.71 1.19 -4.49
N HIS A 33 -3.75 1.24 -5.35
CA HIS A 33 -5.02 0.57 -5.09
C HIS A 33 -4.88 -0.95 -4.86
N TYR A 34 -3.93 -1.60 -5.53
CA TYR A 34 -3.61 -3.01 -5.34
C TYR A 34 -2.56 -3.18 -4.21
N THR A 35 -2.97 -2.85 -2.99
CA THR A 35 -2.17 -3.06 -1.77
C THR A 35 -2.53 -4.41 -1.15
N TYR A 36 -1.50 -5.19 -0.78
CA TYR A 36 -1.64 -6.48 -0.12
C TYR A 36 -0.93 -6.42 1.24
N GLU A 37 -1.69 -6.58 2.32
CA GLU A 37 -1.19 -6.39 3.68
C GLU A 37 -0.32 -7.57 4.12
N ALA A 38 0.84 -7.25 4.70
CA ALA A 38 1.85 -8.26 5.07
C ALA A 38 1.36 -9.18 6.18
N GLU A 39 0.58 -8.66 7.11
CA GLU A 39 -0.07 -9.42 8.20
C GLU A 39 -1.10 -10.44 7.71
N ALA A 40 -1.59 -10.30 6.47
CA ALA A 40 -2.53 -11.23 5.84
C ALA A 40 -1.83 -12.26 4.93
N ALA A 41 -0.51 -12.15 4.76
CA ALA A 41 0.28 -13.09 3.97
C ALA A 41 0.45 -14.44 4.70
N LEU A 42 0.85 -15.46 3.95
CA LEU A 42 1.30 -16.71 4.56
C LEU A 42 2.68 -16.48 5.19
N LEU A 43 2.69 -16.42 6.53
CA LEU A 43 3.89 -16.21 7.32
C LEU A 43 4.67 -17.52 7.45
N ARG A 44 5.94 -17.52 7.04
CA ARG A 44 6.82 -18.69 7.10
C ARG A 44 8.15 -18.35 7.79
N GLN A 45 8.87 -19.39 8.23
CA GLN A 45 10.21 -19.26 8.81
C GLN A 45 10.31 -18.23 9.96
N GLY A 46 9.35 -18.26 10.90
CA GLY A 46 9.39 -17.43 12.11
C GLY A 46 8.84 -16.02 11.96
N CYS A 47 8.27 -15.66 10.80
CA CYS A 47 7.49 -14.44 10.65
C CYS A 47 6.27 -14.42 11.58
N SER A 48 5.93 -13.24 12.10
CA SER A 48 4.76 -13.04 12.97
C SER A 48 4.06 -11.71 12.68
N VAL A 49 2.80 -11.58 13.09
CA VAL A 49 2.05 -10.31 12.99
C VAL A 49 2.44 -9.40 14.16
N SER A 50 2.58 -8.10 13.87
CA SER A 50 2.77 -7.02 14.84
C SER A 50 1.68 -5.98 14.63
N GLU A 51 0.56 -6.12 15.34
CA GLU A 51 -0.51 -5.13 15.35
C GLU A 51 -0.02 -3.80 15.94
N ARG A 52 -0.53 -2.68 15.42
CA ARG A 52 -0.18 -1.33 15.86
C ARG A 52 -1.44 -0.55 16.19
N GLU A 53 -1.43 0.13 17.33
CA GLU A 53 -2.50 1.07 17.67
C GLU A 53 -2.44 2.29 16.77
N LEU A 54 -3.61 2.76 16.32
CA LEU A 54 -3.70 3.96 15.50
C LEU A 54 -3.15 5.18 16.27
N PRO A 55 -2.27 5.99 15.66
CA PRO A 55 -1.73 7.15 16.35
C PRO A 55 -2.83 8.18 16.67
N VAL A 56 -2.79 8.72 17.88
CA VAL A 56 -3.64 9.86 18.25
C VAL A 56 -2.99 11.15 17.77
N GLY A 57 -3.74 11.97 17.03
CA GLY A 57 -3.30 13.31 16.63
C GLY A 57 -2.37 13.36 15.41
N ARG A 58 -2.11 12.23 14.73
CA ARG A 58 -1.42 12.19 13.44
C ARG A 58 -1.98 11.05 12.56
N PRO A 59 -1.90 11.16 11.22
CA PRO A 59 -2.27 10.04 10.35
C PRO A 59 -1.34 8.84 10.58
N ALA A 60 -1.89 7.63 10.43
CA ALA A 60 -1.09 6.42 10.38
C ALA A 60 -0.18 6.44 9.13
N THR A 61 1.02 5.89 9.28
CA THR A 61 1.99 5.70 8.18
C THR A 61 1.91 4.32 7.56
N TRP A 62 0.97 3.49 8.02
CA TRP A 62 0.68 2.14 7.55
C TRP A 62 -0.82 2.02 7.25
N THR A 63 -1.16 0.98 6.48
CA THR A 63 -2.52 0.54 6.22
C THR A 63 -2.77 -0.75 7.02
N GLY A 64 -4.04 -1.13 7.17
CA GLY A 64 -4.39 -2.35 7.91
C GLY A 64 -4.12 -2.27 9.42
N PRO A 65 -4.23 -3.42 10.12
CA PRO A 65 -3.98 -3.52 11.56
C PRO A 65 -2.49 -3.38 11.97
N GLY A 66 -1.52 -3.49 11.06
CA GLY A 66 -0.13 -3.25 11.44
C GLY A 66 0.91 -3.72 10.42
N PHE A 67 1.80 -4.60 10.88
CA PHE A 67 2.97 -5.08 10.12
C PHE A 67 3.16 -6.59 10.28
N ALA A 68 3.94 -7.19 9.39
CA ALA A 68 4.59 -8.47 9.64
C ALA A 68 6.04 -8.25 10.11
N LEU A 69 6.42 -8.87 11.24
CA LEU A 69 7.81 -8.98 11.66
C LEU A 69 8.47 -10.10 10.88
N VAL A 70 9.51 -9.75 10.10
CA VAL A 70 10.26 -10.70 9.26
C VAL A 70 11.68 -10.80 9.81
N PRO A 71 12.03 -11.89 10.54
CA PRO A 71 13.40 -12.12 10.96
C PRO A 71 14.30 -12.47 9.78
N GLU A 72 15.62 -12.55 10.01
CA GLU A 72 16.55 -13.06 9.00
C GLU A 72 16.15 -14.48 8.56
N GLY A 73 16.05 -14.69 7.24
CA GLY A 73 15.55 -15.95 6.67
C GLY A 73 14.03 -16.14 6.72
N GLY A 74 13.29 -15.18 7.27
CA GLY A 74 11.83 -15.14 7.24
C GLY A 74 11.29 -14.98 5.81
N VAL A 75 10.12 -15.55 5.55
CA VAL A 75 9.47 -15.47 4.22
C VAL A 75 8.02 -15.06 4.37
N LEU A 76 7.61 -14.08 3.56
CA LEU A 76 6.22 -13.70 3.34
C LEU A 76 5.78 -14.21 1.98
N GLU A 77 4.72 -15.00 1.93
CA GLU A 77 4.14 -15.51 0.69
C GLU A 77 2.77 -14.87 0.45
N PHE A 78 2.68 -14.06 -0.61
CA PHE A 78 1.45 -13.38 -1.02
C PHE A 78 0.75 -14.16 -2.11
N GLN A 79 -0.54 -14.47 -1.91
CA GLN A 79 -1.39 -15.10 -2.92
C GLN A 79 -2.19 -14.03 -3.65
N ILE A 80 -1.69 -13.60 -4.81
CA ILE A 80 -2.29 -12.53 -5.62
C ILE A 80 -3.06 -13.14 -6.79
N SER A 81 -4.37 -12.85 -6.87
CA SER A 81 -5.27 -13.42 -7.89
C SER A 81 -6.14 -12.40 -8.63
N ASN A 82 -6.01 -11.11 -8.31
CA ASN A 82 -6.88 -10.03 -8.76
C ASN A 82 -6.16 -8.97 -9.61
N ILE A 83 -5.12 -9.35 -10.35
CA ILE A 83 -4.43 -8.45 -11.28
C ILE A 83 -5.36 -8.14 -12.47
N PRO A 84 -5.72 -6.87 -12.71
CA PRO A 84 -6.81 -6.52 -13.63
C PRO A 84 -6.43 -6.60 -15.11
N TYR A 85 -5.16 -6.37 -15.44
CA TYR A 85 -4.69 -6.26 -16.82
C TYR A 85 -3.30 -6.88 -16.97
N SER A 86 -2.99 -7.39 -18.17
CA SER A 86 -1.64 -7.88 -18.49
C SER A 86 -0.76 -6.69 -18.88
N MET A 87 0.00 -6.17 -17.93
CA MET A 87 0.96 -5.09 -18.14
C MET A 87 2.12 -5.22 -17.15
N GLU A 88 3.07 -4.28 -17.20
CA GLU A 88 4.14 -4.19 -16.22
C GLU A 88 3.62 -3.55 -14.93
N TYR A 89 4.01 -4.15 -13.80
CA TYR A 89 3.70 -3.67 -12.46
C TYR A 89 4.99 -3.52 -11.68
N GLU A 90 5.09 -2.46 -10.88
CA GLU A 90 6.19 -2.27 -9.94
C GLU A 90 5.80 -2.79 -8.56
N ALA A 91 6.62 -3.70 -8.01
CA ALA A 91 6.43 -4.19 -6.66
C ALA A 91 7.10 -3.22 -5.67
N VAL A 92 6.29 -2.52 -4.89
CA VAL A 92 6.75 -1.60 -3.85
C VAL A 92 6.52 -2.23 -2.48
N ILE A 93 7.60 -2.45 -1.72
CA ILE A 93 7.52 -2.95 -0.34
C ILE A 93 7.61 -1.76 0.61
N ARG A 94 6.54 -1.52 1.37
CA ARG A 94 6.52 -0.53 2.46
C ARG A 94 6.96 -1.24 3.75
N TYR A 95 8.03 -0.76 4.38
CA TYR A 95 8.56 -1.37 5.60
C TYR A 95 9.03 -0.31 6.60
N GLU A 96 9.04 -0.69 7.87
CA GLU A 96 9.64 0.09 8.96
C GLU A 96 10.86 -0.67 9.50
N PRO A 97 12.08 -0.10 9.42
CA PRO A 97 13.27 -0.78 9.91
C PRO A 97 13.27 -0.83 11.44
N LYS A 98 13.47 -2.01 12.02
CA LYS A 98 13.82 -2.11 13.43
C LYS A 98 15.30 -1.79 13.59
N VAL A 99 15.61 -0.59 14.08
CA VAL A 99 17.00 -0.24 14.40
C VAL A 99 17.38 -0.94 15.69
N ILE A 100 18.27 -1.92 15.57
CA ILE A 100 18.87 -2.64 16.70
C ILE A 100 20.24 -2.01 16.97
N TYR A 101 20.38 -1.26 18.06
CA TYR A 101 21.69 -0.80 18.52
C TYR A 101 22.34 -1.91 19.36
N SER A 102 23.63 -2.17 19.17
CA SER A 102 24.42 -2.98 20.09
C SER A 102 25.29 -2.09 20.98
N TYR A 103 25.00 -2.01 22.27
CA TYR A 103 25.91 -1.43 23.26
C TYR A 103 26.33 -2.53 24.24
N GLU A 104 27.64 -2.76 24.39
CA GLU A 104 28.21 -3.78 25.28
C GLU A 104 27.55 -5.18 25.18
N GLY A 105 27.25 -5.62 23.95
CA GLY A 105 26.67 -6.96 23.70
C GLY A 105 25.17 -7.08 23.93
N SER A 106 24.48 -5.99 24.30
CA SER A 106 23.02 -5.95 24.42
C SER A 106 22.39 -5.32 23.17
N LEU A 107 21.40 -6.01 22.59
CA LEU A 107 20.62 -5.53 21.44
C LEU A 107 19.42 -4.70 21.93
N TYR A 108 19.35 -3.43 21.53
CA TYR A 108 18.27 -2.51 21.86
C TYR A 108 17.47 -2.16 20.61
N SER A 109 16.18 -2.49 20.56
CA SER A 109 15.27 -2.00 19.52
C SER A 109 14.71 -0.63 19.92
N LEU A 110 15.04 0.41 19.17
CA LEU A 110 14.37 1.71 19.29
C LEU A 110 13.23 1.77 18.27
N ASP A 111 11.98 1.69 18.73
CA ASP A 111 10.82 2.11 17.94
C ASP A 111 10.91 3.64 17.84
N HIS A 112 11.49 4.16 16.75
CA HIS A 112 11.52 5.60 16.52
C HIS A 112 10.08 6.10 16.30
N GLN A 113 9.43 6.59 17.36
CA GLN A 113 8.31 7.52 17.24
C GLN A 113 8.87 8.88 16.74
N GLY A 114 9.26 8.95 15.47
CA GLY A 114 9.86 10.13 14.86
C GLY A 114 9.40 10.26 13.41
N SER A 115 8.81 11.42 13.10
CA SER A 115 8.13 11.74 11.84
C SER A 115 8.94 11.39 10.59
N ALA A 116 8.43 10.47 9.77
CA ALA A 116 8.76 10.46 8.35
C ALA A 116 8.29 11.79 7.75
N THR A 117 9.23 12.60 7.27
CA THR A 117 8.91 13.74 6.42
C THR A 117 8.15 13.23 5.19
N PRO A 118 6.94 13.72 4.89
CA PRO A 118 6.31 13.39 3.64
C PRO A 118 7.16 13.99 2.53
N HIS A 119 7.70 13.15 1.64
CA HIS A 119 8.13 13.62 0.33
C HIS A 119 6.87 13.99 -0.46
N PRO A 120 6.70 15.25 -0.87
CA PRO A 120 5.59 15.62 -1.75
C PRO A 120 5.88 15.10 -3.16
N LEU A 121 4.89 14.43 -3.75
CA LEU A 121 4.69 14.45 -5.20
C LEU A 121 4.11 15.81 -5.59
#